data_AF-A0A966IIH2-F1
#
_entry.id   AF-A0A966IIH2-F1
#
_cell.length_a   1.000
_cell.length_b   1.000
_cell.length_c   1.000
_cell.angle_alpha   90.00
_cell.angle_beta   90.00
_cell.angle_gamma   90.00
#
_symmetry.space_group_name_H-M   'P 1'
#
loop_
_entity.id
_entity.type
_entity.pdbx_description
1 polymer ?
#
loop_
_entity_poly.entity_id
_entity_poly.type
_entity_poly.pdbx_seq_one_letter_code
_entity_poly.pdbx_strand_id
1 'polypeptide(L)'
;IAKRIHRYEDRYGANDGSYWLWFELLWRDYFRFLMLKYGKRLFSPKGLSQRTPNTVDPELFTQWSTGMTGVDLIDAGMRELAATGFLSNRMRQIVASHWVYAMNGNWQVGAAWFEYCLIDYDVYSNQGNWLYVAGHGTDPRGGRAFNVAKQIAQYDADGSYRKRWLD
;
A
#
# COMPACT_ATOMS: atom_id res chain seq x y z
N ILE A 1 -10.69 -0.36 20.05
CA ILE A 1 -11.14 0.59 19.00
C ILE A 1 -12.66 0.50 18.82
N ALA A 2 -13.22 -0.67 18.49
CA ALA A 2 -14.66 -0.95 18.45
C ALA A 2 -15.51 -0.26 19.56
N LYS A 3 -15.19 -0.53 20.83
CA LYS A 3 -15.88 0.10 21.99
C LYS A 3 -15.78 1.64 22.05
N ARG A 4 -14.81 2.25 21.38
CA ARG A 4 -14.69 3.72 21.28
C ARG A 4 -15.56 4.27 20.16
N ILE A 5 -15.64 3.56 19.03
CA ILE A 5 -16.52 3.93 17.93
C ILE A 5 -17.99 3.85 18.38
N HIS A 6 -18.41 2.75 19.00
CA HIS A 6 -19.77 2.65 19.55
C HIS A 6 -20.10 3.78 20.54
N ARG A 7 -19.21 4.08 21.50
CA ARG A 7 -19.42 5.20 22.43
C ARG A 7 -19.53 6.56 21.74
N TYR A 8 -18.83 6.75 20.63
CA TYR A 8 -18.94 7.96 19.82
C TYR A 8 -20.31 8.01 19.13
N GLU A 9 -20.72 6.91 18.51
CA GLU A 9 -22.01 6.79 17.81
C GLU A 9 -23.20 6.91 18.78
N ASP A 10 -23.09 6.37 19.99
CA ASP A 10 -24.11 6.50 21.05
C ASP A 10 -24.29 7.97 21.47
N ARG A 11 -23.20 8.75 21.49
CA ARG A 11 -23.20 10.14 21.97
C ARG A 11 -23.53 11.15 20.89
N TYR A 12 -23.09 10.91 19.66
CA TYR A 12 -23.11 11.89 18.57
C TYR A 12 -23.86 11.40 17.31
N GLY A 13 -24.37 10.17 17.32
CA GLY A 13 -24.98 9.52 16.16
C GLY A 13 -23.96 8.86 15.24
N ALA A 14 -24.39 7.81 14.55
CA ALA A 14 -23.62 7.19 13.47
C ALA A 14 -23.67 8.03 12.19
N ASN A 15 -22.57 8.04 11.44
CA ASN A 15 -22.47 8.73 10.16
C ASN A 15 -21.47 8.02 9.24
N ASP A 16 -21.31 8.52 8.01
CA ASP A 16 -20.40 7.93 7.03
C ASP A 16 -18.96 7.82 7.56
N GLY A 17 -18.49 8.80 8.33
CA GLY A 17 -17.16 8.79 8.93
C GLY A 17 -16.97 7.65 9.93
N SER A 18 -17.94 7.43 10.82
CA SER A 18 -17.87 6.31 11.78
C SER A 18 -18.01 4.95 11.08
N TYR A 19 -18.85 4.87 10.05
CA TYR A 19 -18.97 3.69 9.20
C TYR A 19 -17.66 3.33 8.49
N TRP A 20 -16.98 4.31 7.87
CA TRP A 20 -15.72 4.05 7.17
C TRP A 20 -14.62 3.55 8.11
N LEU A 21 -14.60 3.99 9.38
CA LEU A 21 -13.68 3.42 10.37
C LEU A 21 -13.95 1.93 10.63
N TRP A 22 -15.22 1.53 10.71
CA TRP A 22 -15.57 0.11 10.81
C TRP A 22 -15.13 -0.67 9.57
N PHE A 23 -15.38 -0.12 8.39
CA PHE A 23 -15.03 -0.76 7.13
C PHE A 23 -13.51 -1.00 7.01
N GLU A 24 -12.68 -0.02 7.36
CA GLU A 24 -11.21 -0.19 7.36
C GLU A 24 -10.73 -1.21 8.41
N LEU A 25 -11.40 -1.30 9.56
CA LEU A 25 -11.10 -2.36 10.55
C LEU A 25 -11.46 -3.75 10.03
N LEU A 26 -12.52 -3.87 9.22
CA LEU A 26 -12.89 -5.14 8.59
C LEU A 26 -11.85 -5.56 7.55
N TRP A 27 -11.22 -4.62 6.83
CA TRP A 27 -10.09 -4.94 5.94
C TRP A 27 -8.90 -5.53 6.69
N ARG A 28 -8.57 -4.97 7.86
CA ARG A 28 -7.50 -5.54 8.72
C ARG A 28 -7.83 -6.98 9.13
N ASP A 29 -9.04 -7.22 9.60
CA ASP A 29 -9.46 -8.56 10.03
C ASP A 29 -9.55 -9.53 8.83
N TYR A 30 -10.00 -9.05 7.67
CA TYR A 30 -10.00 -9.81 6.41
C TYR A 30 -8.61 -10.33 6.07
N PHE A 31 -7.58 -9.49 6.10
CA PHE A 31 -6.22 -9.93 5.79
C PHE A 31 -5.67 -10.91 6.83
N ARG A 32 -6.04 -10.77 8.11
CA ARG A 32 -5.69 -11.74 9.14
C ARG A 32 -6.32 -13.11 8.89
N PHE A 33 -7.60 -13.16 8.51
CA PHE A 33 -8.28 -14.40 8.14
C PHE A 33 -7.76 -14.98 6.83
N LEU A 34 -7.34 -14.12 5.89
CA LEU A 34 -6.70 -14.55 4.65
C LEU A 34 -5.40 -15.31 4.96
N MET A 35 -4.57 -14.80 5.88
CA MET A 35 -3.38 -15.49 6.35
C MET A 35 -3.71 -16.80 7.06
N LEU A 36 -4.75 -16.83 7.89
CA LEU A 36 -5.19 -18.08 8.53
C LEU A 36 -5.56 -19.16 7.50
N LYS A 37 -6.24 -18.77 6.41
CA LYS A 37 -6.70 -19.70 5.37
C LYS A 37 -5.58 -20.22 4.47
N TYR A 38 -4.67 -19.34 4.05
CA TYR A 38 -3.69 -19.68 3.01
C TYR A 38 -2.25 -19.82 3.53
N GLY A 39 -1.97 -19.30 4.73
CA GLY A 39 -0.68 -19.41 5.41
C GLY A 39 0.50 -18.99 4.55
N LYS A 40 1.57 -19.79 4.60
CA LYS A 40 2.84 -19.51 3.90
C LYS A 40 2.71 -19.30 2.39
N ARG A 41 1.63 -19.79 1.76
CA ARG A 41 1.40 -19.59 0.31
C ARG A 41 1.35 -18.11 -0.06
N LEU A 42 0.89 -17.25 0.85
CA LEU A 42 0.83 -15.80 0.64
C LEU A 42 2.22 -15.18 0.45
N PHE A 43 3.29 -15.80 0.95
CA PHE A 43 4.67 -15.33 0.79
C PHE A 43 5.39 -15.94 -0.41
N SER A 44 4.76 -16.90 -1.10
CA SER A 44 5.35 -17.48 -2.30
C SER A 44 5.36 -16.47 -3.45
N PRO A 45 6.31 -16.54 -4.39
CA PRO A 45 6.42 -15.56 -5.48
C PRO A 45 5.15 -15.44 -6.35
N LYS A 46 4.40 -16.54 -6.51
CA LYS A 46 3.12 -16.57 -7.25
C LYS A 46 1.91 -16.14 -6.40
N GLY A 47 2.02 -16.16 -5.07
CA GLY A 47 0.93 -15.94 -4.15
C GLY A 47 -0.23 -16.92 -4.37
N LEU A 48 -1.43 -16.36 -4.54
CA LEU A 48 -2.66 -17.09 -4.87
C LEU A 48 -2.95 -17.16 -6.38
N SER A 49 -2.18 -16.45 -7.20
CA SER A 49 -2.33 -16.43 -8.66
C SER A 49 -1.46 -17.50 -9.36
N GLN A 50 -1.60 -17.60 -10.68
CA GLN A 50 -0.69 -18.38 -11.55
C GLN A 50 0.36 -17.50 -12.25
N ARG A 51 0.39 -16.20 -11.95
CA ARG A 51 1.29 -15.25 -12.62
C ARG A 51 2.71 -15.41 -12.10
N THR A 52 3.67 -15.29 -13.01
CA THR A 52 5.09 -15.19 -12.65
C THR A 52 5.36 -13.76 -12.18
N PRO A 53 6.00 -13.57 -11.01
CA PRO A 53 6.38 -12.24 -10.58
C PRO A 53 7.54 -11.71 -11.44
N ASN A 54 7.70 -10.39 -11.44
CA ASN A 54 8.82 -9.76 -12.12
C ASN A 54 10.17 -10.19 -11.52
N THR A 55 11.23 -10.10 -12.31
CA THR A 55 12.59 -10.34 -11.84
C THR A 55 13.04 -9.26 -10.86
N VAL A 56 13.95 -9.61 -9.95
CA VAL A 56 14.55 -8.64 -9.05
C VAL A 56 15.62 -7.88 -9.80
N ASP A 57 15.49 -6.56 -9.83
CA ASP A 57 16.49 -5.62 -10.35
C ASP A 57 16.94 -4.71 -9.20
N PRO A 58 18.18 -4.86 -8.70
CA PRO A 58 18.70 -4.05 -7.59
C PRO A 58 18.81 -2.55 -7.91
N GLU A 59 19.06 -2.18 -9.16
CA GLU A 59 19.21 -0.77 -9.55
C GLU A 59 17.85 -0.08 -9.53
N LEU A 60 16.85 -0.69 -10.17
CA LEU A 60 15.47 -0.19 -10.11
C LEU A 60 14.94 -0.14 -8.68
N PHE A 61 15.25 -1.16 -7.86
CA PHE A 61 14.87 -1.16 -6.45
C PHE A 61 15.53 -0.01 -5.70
N THR A 62 16.80 0.28 -5.96
CA THR A 62 17.51 1.40 -5.30
C THR A 62 16.86 2.73 -5.67
N GLN A 63 16.56 2.96 -6.95
CA GLN A 63 15.88 4.18 -7.41
C GLN A 63 14.51 4.35 -6.74
N TRP A 64 13.71 3.28 -6.67
CA TRP A 64 12.40 3.33 -6.04
C TRP A 64 12.50 3.52 -4.52
N SER A 65 13.30 2.71 -3.82
CA SER A 65 13.38 2.73 -2.36
C SER A 65 13.94 4.04 -1.79
N THR A 66 14.76 4.76 -2.56
CA THR A 66 15.37 6.05 -2.18
C THR A 66 14.64 7.28 -2.71
N GLY A 67 13.56 7.12 -3.48
CA GLY A 67 12.82 8.24 -4.08
C GLY A 67 13.64 9.02 -5.11
N MET A 68 14.24 8.27 -6.05
CA MET A 68 15.00 8.76 -7.21
C MET A 68 14.47 8.15 -8.53
N THR A 69 13.16 7.97 -8.63
CA THR A 69 12.48 7.42 -9.82
C THR A 69 12.33 8.44 -10.95
N GLY A 70 12.48 9.75 -10.66
CA GLY A 70 12.20 10.82 -11.60
C GLY A 70 10.71 11.14 -11.75
N VAL A 71 9.86 10.55 -10.89
CA VAL A 71 8.43 10.83 -10.82
C VAL A 71 8.13 11.47 -9.48
N ASP A 72 7.95 12.79 -9.47
CA ASP A 72 7.81 13.63 -8.26
C ASP A 72 6.92 13.05 -7.16
N LEU A 73 5.72 12.56 -7.51
CA LEU A 73 4.79 12.01 -6.51
C LEU A 73 5.35 10.73 -5.86
N ILE A 74 6.01 9.88 -6.64
CA ILE A 74 6.62 8.64 -6.14
C ILE A 74 7.81 8.98 -5.26
N ASP A 75 8.67 9.89 -5.72
CA ASP A 75 9.86 10.32 -5.00
C ASP A 75 9.50 10.97 -3.66
N ALA A 76 8.50 11.85 -3.64
CA ALA A 76 7.94 12.43 -2.43
C ALA A 76 7.46 11.35 -1.43
N GLY A 77 6.72 10.35 -1.91
CA GLY A 77 6.24 9.26 -1.06
C GLY A 77 7.35 8.40 -0.48
N MET A 78 8.33 8.02 -1.30
CA MET A 78 9.42 7.17 -0.84
C MET A 78 10.35 7.92 0.13
N ARG A 79 10.52 9.24 -0.04
CA ARG A 79 11.22 10.10 0.93
C ARG A 79 10.43 10.29 2.23
N GLU A 80 9.11 10.48 2.18
CA GLU A 80 8.26 10.51 3.37
C GLU A 80 8.40 9.21 4.17
N LEU A 81 8.32 8.06 3.49
CA LEU A 81 8.46 6.74 4.11
C LEU A 81 9.81 6.60 4.82
N ALA A 82 10.91 6.96 4.14
CA ALA A 82 12.25 6.88 4.72
C ALA A 82 12.45 7.82 5.91
N ALA A 83 11.89 9.03 5.85
CA ALA A 83 12.05 10.04 6.89
C ALA A 83 11.19 9.79 8.13
N THR A 84 10.01 9.18 7.97
CA THR A 84 9.00 9.11 9.04
C THR A 84 8.60 7.69 9.44
N GLY A 85 8.91 6.69 8.60
CA GLY A 85 8.39 5.34 8.74
C GLY A 85 6.88 5.23 8.48
N PHE A 86 6.24 6.24 7.90
CA PHE A 86 4.80 6.22 7.65
C PHE A 86 4.46 6.68 6.23
N LEU A 87 3.36 6.14 5.71
CA LEU A 87 2.71 6.62 4.48
C LEU A 87 1.21 6.60 4.67
N SER A 88 0.52 7.61 4.12
CA SER A 88 -0.94 7.56 3.98
C SER A 88 -1.38 6.34 3.15
N ASN A 89 -2.57 5.80 3.41
CA ASN A 89 -3.10 4.65 2.67
C ASN A 89 -3.11 4.89 1.14
N ARG A 90 -3.46 6.11 0.73
CA ARG A 90 -3.44 6.52 -0.68
C ARG A 90 -2.03 6.42 -1.27
N MET A 91 -1.02 6.94 -0.57
CA MET A 91 0.38 6.88 -1.04
C MET A 91 0.93 5.46 -1.07
N ARG A 92 0.60 4.60 -0.09
CA ARG A 92 0.98 3.18 -0.14
C ARG A 92 0.48 2.50 -1.43
N GLN A 93 -0.77 2.74 -1.81
CA GLN A 93 -1.33 2.19 -3.06
C GLN A 93 -0.61 2.74 -4.30
N ILE A 94 -0.30 4.04 -4.32
CA ILE A 94 0.35 4.70 -5.45
C ILE A 94 1.77 4.19 -5.66
N VAL A 95 2.61 4.21 -4.61
CA VAL A 95 4.02 3.81 -4.74
C VAL A 95 4.18 2.32 -4.98
N ALA A 96 3.33 1.48 -4.38
CA ALA A 96 3.33 0.03 -4.64
C ALA A 96 2.89 -0.29 -6.08
N SER A 97 1.87 0.41 -6.58
CA SER A 97 1.40 0.23 -7.95
C SER A 97 2.43 0.70 -8.97
N HIS A 98 3.07 1.85 -8.72
CA HIS A 98 4.15 2.34 -9.58
C HIS A 98 5.32 1.35 -9.64
N TRP A 99 5.75 0.84 -8.48
CA TRP A 99 6.79 -0.18 -8.40
C TRP A 99 6.45 -1.39 -9.27
N VAL A 100 5.26 -1.99 -9.08
CA VAL A 100 4.89 -3.22 -9.79
C VAL A 100 4.70 -3.01 -11.29
N TYR A 101 4.05 -1.91 -11.70
CA TYR A 101 3.55 -1.78 -13.07
C TYR A 101 4.34 -0.81 -13.95
N ALA A 102 4.87 0.28 -13.39
CA ALA A 102 5.64 1.25 -14.17
C ALA A 102 7.13 0.86 -14.21
N MET A 103 7.66 0.34 -13.10
CA MET A 103 9.06 -0.05 -12.99
C MET A 103 9.29 -1.56 -13.18
N ASN A 104 8.24 -2.36 -13.44
CA ASN A 104 8.32 -3.83 -13.49
C ASN A 104 9.02 -4.43 -12.26
N GLY A 105 8.80 -3.85 -11.09
CA GLY A 105 9.42 -4.26 -9.85
C GLY A 105 8.85 -5.56 -9.30
N ASN A 106 9.69 -6.34 -8.62
CA ASN A 106 9.25 -7.53 -7.91
C ASN A 106 8.48 -7.13 -6.63
N TRP A 107 7.22 -7.54 -6.54
CA TRP A 107 6.34 -7.15 -5.43
C TRP A 107 6.83 -7.63 -4.06
N GLN A 108 7.55 -8.76 -3.98
CA GLN A 108 8.08 -9.27 -2.70
C GLN A 108 9.16 -8.36 -2.14
N VAL A 109 9.98 -7.77 -3.01
CA VAL A 109 11.00 -6.80 -2.62
C VAL A 109 10.35 -5.52 -2.10
N GLY A 110 9.30 -5.04 -2.76
CA GLY A 110 8.52 -3.90 -2.27
C GLY A 110 7.85 -4.18 -0.91
N ALA A 111 7.28 -5.38 -0.75
CA ALA A 111 6.68 -5.81 0.52
C ALA A 111 7.69 -5.88 1.67
N ALA A 112 8.89 -6.40 1.40
CA ALA A 112 9.99 -6.46 2.37
C ALA A 112 10.53 -5.06 2.72
N TRP A 113 10.57 -4.14 1.75
CA TRP A 113 10.95 -2.75 2.03
C TRP A 113 9.96 -2.05 2.95
N PHE A 114 8.66 -2.28 2.74
CA PHE A 114 7.61 -1.78 3.62
C PHE A 114 7.70 -2.41 5.02
N GLU A 115 8.06 -3.69 5.12
CA GLU A 115 8.36 -4.33 6.41
C GLU A 115 9.53 -3.67 7.14
N TYR A 116 10.58 -3.30 6.42
CA TYR A 116 11.74 -2.62 6.99
C TYR A 116 11.42 -1.19 7.47
N CYS A 117 10.60 -0.43 6.71
CA CYS A 117 10.38 0.99 6.97
C CYS A 117 9.18 1.31 7.86
N LEU A 118 8.07 0.56 7.73
CA LEU A 118 6.79 0.99 8.30
C LEU A 118 6.79 0.87 9.82
N ILE A 119 6.57 2.00 10.49
CA ILE A 119 6.35 2.06 11.94
C ILE A 119 5.09 1.31 12.37
N ASP A 120 4.12 1.16 11.47
CA ASP A 120 2.87 0.45 11.68
C ASP A 120 2.81 -0.90 10.95
N TYR A 121 3.97 -1.50 10.67
CA TYR A 121 4.03 -2.81 10.02
C TYR A 121 3.17 -3.84 10.76
N ASP A 122 2.22 -4.42 10.00
CA ASP A 122 1.46 -5.61 10.37
C ASP A 122 1.60 -6.61 9.21
N VAL A 123 2.14 -7.79 9.51
CA VAL A 123 2.45 -8.81 8.50
C VAL A 123 1.24 -9.18 7.64
N TYR A 124 0.04 -9.23 8.24
CA TYR A 124 -1.17 -9.61 7.54
C TYR A 124 -1.59 -8.52 6.55
N SER A 125 -1.66 -7.28 7.05
CA SER A 125 -2.11 -6.12 6.28
C SER A 125 -1.11 -5.76 5.19
N ASN A 126 0.20 -5.77 5.49
CA ASN A 126 1.25 -5.50 4.50
C ASN A 126 1.21 -6.55 3.39
N GLN A 127 1.33 -7.84 3.75
CA GLN A 127 1.37 -8.92 2.77
C GLN A 127 0.09 -8.98 1.92
N GLY A 128 -1.07 -8.84 2.56
CA GLY A 128 -2.35 -8.85 1.91
C GLY A 128 -2.54 -7.72 0.90
N ASN A 129 -2.19 -6.49 1.28
CA ASN A 129 -2.27 -5.34 0.37
C ASN A 129 -1.29 -5.45 -0.80
N TRP A 130 -0.06 -5.90 -0.57
CA TRP A 130 0.92 -6.10 -1.65
C TRP A 130 0.46 -7.14 -2.67
N LEU A 131 -0.06 -8.27 -2.20
CA LEU A 131 -0.67 -9.28 -3.08
C LEU A 131 -1.87 -8.71 -3.85
N TYR A 132 -2.70 -7.91 -3.18
CA TYR A 132 -3.86 -7.28 -3.79
C TYR A 132 -3.49 -6.32 -4.92
N VAL A 133 -2.56 -5.40 -4.65
CA VAL A 133 -2.06 -4.43 -5.65
C VAL A 133 -1.38 -5.15 -6.80
N ALA A 134 -0.50 -6.12 -6.52
CA ALA A 134 0.28 -6.81 -7.54
C ALA A 134 -0.52 -7.85 -8.35
N GLY A 135 -1.76 -8.15 -7.96
CA GLY A 135 -2.58 -9.15 -8.65
C GLY A 135 -2.18 -10.60 -8.35
N HIS A 136 -1.50 -10.82 -7.23
CA HIS A 136 -1.16 -12.15 -6.70
C HIS A 136 -2.10 -12.59 -5.55
N GLY A 137 -3.09 -11.76 -5.19
CA GLY A 137 -4.05 -12.00 -4.11
C GLY A 137 -5.39 -12.60 -4.56
N THR A 138 -6.46 -12.23 -3.86
CA THR A 138 -7.83 -12.72 -4.07
C THR A 138 -8.65 -11.88 -5.04
N ASP A 139 -8.13 -10.73 -5.53
CA ASP A 139 -8.87 -9.88 -6.46
C ASP A 139 -8.98 -10.55 -7.84
N PRO A 140 -10.20 -10.87 -8.32
CA PRO A 140 -10.40 -11.48 -9.63
C PRO A 140 -9.99 -10.57 -10.79
N ARG A 141 -9.84 -9.25 -10.56
CA ARG A 141 -9.40 -8.30 -11.60
C ARG A 141 -7.93 -8.44 -11.97
N GLY A 142 -7.14 -9.15 -11.15
CA GLY A 142 -5.72 -9.38 -11.43
C GLY A 142 -4.85 -8.16 -11.18
N GLY A 143 -5.09 -7.45 -10.07
CA GLY A 143 -4.26 -6.35 -9.59
C GLY A 143 -4.79 -4.95 -9.89
N ARG A 144 -4.09 -3.93 -9.41
CA ARG A 144 -4.53 -2.53 -9.48
C ARG A 144 -3.41 -1.59 -9.90
N ALA A 145 -3.39 -1.28 -11.19
CA ALA A 145 -2.55 -0.22 -11.73
C ALA A 145 -3.19 1.16 -11.46
N PHE A 146 -2.41 2.09 -10.90
CA PHE A 146 -2.81 3.47 -10.66
C PHE A 146 -2.18 4.40 -11.70
N ASN A 147 -2.98 5.29 -12.27
CA ASN A 147 -2.48 6.35 -13.12
C ASN A 147 -2.00 7.52 -12.24
N VAL A 148 -0.67 7.71 -12.16
CA VAL A 148 -0.05 8.72 -11.28
C VAL A 148 -0.58 10.13 -11.57
N ALA A 149 -0.74 10.52 -12.84
CA ALA A 149 -1.25 11.85 -13.20
C ALA A 149 -2.68 12.09 -12.67
N LYS A 150 -3.57 11.09 -12.75
CA LYS A 150 -4.91 11.17 -12.14
C LYS A 150 -4.84 11.27 -10.61
N GLN A 151 -3.89 10.57 -9.99
CA GLN A 151 -3.73 10.63 -8.52
C GLN A 151 -3.23 12.00 -8.07
N ILE A 152 -2.28 12.60 -8.80
CA ILE A 152 -1.85 13.99 -8.56
C ILE A 152 -3.04 14.94 -8.69
N ALA A 153 -3.77 14.89 -9.82
CA ALA A 153 -4.89 15.79 -10.06
C ALA A 153 -6.01 15.68 -9.00
N GLN A 154 -6.17 14.51 -8.37
CA GLN A 154 -7.21 14.28 -7.37
C GLN A 154 -6.77 14.58 -5.93
N TYR A 155 -5.52 14.24 -5.57
CA TYR A 155 -5.07 14.22 -4.18
C TYR A 155 -3.93 15.20 -3.86
N ASP A 156 -3.29 15.78 -4.86
CA ASP A 156 -2.19 16.75 -4.71
C ASP A 156 -2.21 17.79 -5.85
N ALA A 157 -3.39 18.33 -6.13
CA ALA A 157 -3.62 19.24 -7.25
C ALA A 157 -2.85 20.57 -7.10
N ASP A 158 -2.65 21.03 -5.86
CA ASP A 158 -1.87 22.23 -5.55
C ASP A 158 -0.37 21.96 -5.41
N GLY A 159 0.04 20.68 -5.45
CA GLY A 159 1.44 20.27 -5.30
C GLY A 159 2.01 20.43 -3.90
N SER A 160 1.18 20.72 -2.89
CA SER A 160 1.63 20.95 -1.51
C SER A 160 2.34 19.74 -0.90
N TYR A 161 1.88 18.52 -1.21
CA TYR A 161 2.50 17.29 -0.73
C TYR A 161 3.85 17.07 -1.40
N ARG A 162 3.92 17.17 -2.74
CA ARG A 162 5.18 17.03 -3.48
C ARG A 162 6.20 18.06 -3.05
N LYS A 163 5.82 19.33 -2.93
CA LYS A 163 6.70 20.40 -2.47
C LYS A 163 7.32 20.07 -1.12
N ARG A 164 6.50 19.66 -0.15
CA ARG A 164 6.97 19.34 1.21
C ARG A 164 8.07 18.27 1.27
N TRP A 165 8.03 17.27 0.39
CA TRP A 165 8.90 16.10 0.48
C TRP A 165 9.99 16.05 -0.61
N LEU A 166 9.99 17.00 -1.53
CA LEU A 166 11.02 17.16 -2.57
C LEU A 166 11.96 18.33 -2.34
N ASP A 167 11.56 19.30 -1.51
CA ASP A 167 12.41 20.38 -1.01
C ASP A 167 13.48 19.82 -0.03
#